data_AF-A0AAV4WZ10-F1
#
_entry.id   AF-A0AAV4WZ10-F1
#
_cell.length_a   1.000
_cell.length_b   1.000
_cell.length_c   1.000
_cell.angle_alpha   90.00
_cell.angle_beta   90.00
_cell.angle_gamma   90.00
#
_symmetry.space_group_name_H-M   'P 1'
#
loop_
_entity.id
_entity.type
_entity.pdbx_description
1 polymer ?
#
loop_
_entity_poly.entity_id
_entity_poly.type
_entity_poly.pdbx_seq_one_letter_code
_entity_poly.pdbx_strand_id
1 'polypeptide(L)'
;MAYECPKGYFKEDIQSQLYFDDLHEDSELWLIRVPNDINPTDLENHQITLNNESEILQGNDGKYYKCDIDKCYMQNLRLVLPDKETKQLKEVNKSFKGSIQITEYELPIKIAEDDIKMELEEDGANQNLDNNIQSEPSVKTVLRSTRRSQLMQIF
;
A
#
# COMPACT_ATOMS: atom_id res chain seq x y z
N MET A 1 40.45 -9.85 23.39
CA MET A 1 40.51 -10.29 21.98
C MET A 1 39.62 -9.35 21.18
N ALA A 2 40.12 -8.82 20.07
CA ALA A 2 39.28 -8.04 19.15
C ALA A 2 38.41 -9.00 18.32
N TYR A 3 37.22 -8.57 17.91
CA TYR A 3 36.39 -9.34 17.00
C TYR A 3 37.01 -9.35 15.60
N GLU A 4 37.08 -10.52 14.97
CA GLU A 4 37.54 -10.68 13.59
C GLU A 4 36.36 -11.02 12.68
N CYS A 5 36.25 -10.30 11.56
CA CYS A 5 35.20 -10.53 10.57
C CYS A 5 35.38 -11.90 9.90
N PRO A 6 34.33 -12.73 9.79
CA PRO A 6 34.43 -14.00 9.09
C PRO A 6 34.84 -13.82 7.62
N LYS A 7 35.54 -14.83 7.06
CA LYS A 7 35.96 -14.80 5.64
C LYS A 7 34.74 -14.64 4.72
N GLY A 8 34.87 -13.75 3.72
CA GLY A 8 33.80 -13.44 2.78
C GLY A 8 32.91 -12.28 3.21
N TYR A 9 33.08 -11.76 4.43
CA TYR A 9 32.38 -10.58 4.93
C TYR A 9 33.35 -9.42 5.07
N PHE A 10 32.91 -8.23 4.70
CA PHE A 10 33.66 -6.99 4.83
C PHE A 10 32.86 -6.00 5.66
N LYS A 11 33.59 -5.13 6.37
CA LYS A 11 32.97 -4.02 7.10
C LYS A 11 32.63 -2.93 6.07
N GLU A 12 31.35 -2.61 5.95
CA GLU A 12 30.89 -1.48 5.15
C GLU A 12 30.87 -0.19 5.97
N ASP A 13 31.14 0.93 5.29
CA ASP A 13 30.87 2.26 5.83
C ASP A 13 29.36 2.50 5.79
N ILE A 14 28.79 2.84 6.94
CA ILE A 14 27.34 2.98 7.07
C ILE A 14 26.90 4.31 6.44
N GLN A 15 26.31 4.22 5.26
CA GLN A 15 25.59 5.33 4.62
C GLN A 15 24.08 5.07 4.76
N SER A 16 23.39 6.02 5.38
CA SER A 16 21.94 5.95 5.58
C SER A 16 21.29 7.26 5.20
N GLN A 17 20.05 7.17 4.73
CA GLN A 17 19.15 8.31 4.54
C GLN A 17 18.44 8.71 5.84
N LEU A 18 18.42 7.81 6.83
CA LEU A 18 17.81 8.01 8.14
C LEU A 18 18.82 7.73 9.25
N TYR A 19 19.03 8.68 10.15
CA TYR A 19 19.89 8.57 11.33
C TYR A 19 19.08 8.49 12.61
N PHE A 20 19.73 8.03 13.68
CA PHE A 20 19.10 7.91 14.99
C PHE A 20 18.45 9.23 15.47
N ASP A 21 19.13 10.35 15.24
CA ASP A 21 18.71 11.68 15.70
C ASP A 21 17.54 12.26 14.86
N ASP A 22 17.22 11.65 13.72
CA ASP A 22 16.12 12.09 12.86
C ASP A 22 14.75 11.56 13.36
N LEU A 23 14.74 10.66 14.35
CA LEU A 23 13.52 10.12 14.94
C LEU A 23 13.01 11.01 16.07
N HIS A 24 11.77 11.47 15.94
CA HIS A 24 11.09 12.21 17.00
C HIS A 24 10.36 11.29 17.98
N GLU A 25 10.12 11.79 19.19
CA GLU A 25 9.42 11.05 20.25
C GLU A 25 7.99 10.66 19.83
N ASP A 26 7.35 11.46 18.99
CA ASP A 26 5.99 11.26 18.48
C ASP A 26 5.91 10.44 17.18
N SER A 27 7.05 10.09 16.56
CA SER A 27 7.05 9.31 15.32
C SER A 27 6.43 7.93 15.50
N GLU A 28 5.78 7.38 14.48
CA GLU A 28 5.33 5.99 14.51
C GLU A 28 6.25 5.11 13.67
N LEU A 29 6.57 3.92 14.18
CA LEU A 29 7.35 2.94 13.43
C LEU A 29 6.41 1.91 12.83
N TRP A 30 6.52 1.72 11.52
CA TRP A 30 5.78 0.75 10.74
C TRP A 30 6.73 -0.10 9.91
N LEU A 31 6.51 -1.41 9.90
CA LEU A 31 7.30 -2.34 9.09
C LEU A 31 6.58 -2.61 7.76
N ILE A 32 7.15 -2.17 6.64
CA ILE A 32 6.61 -2.45 5.31
C ILE A 32 7.35 -3.67 4.74
N ARG A 33 6.59 -4.67 4.30
CA ARG A 33 7.10 -5.92 3.73
C ARG A 33 6.74 -5.96 2.25
N VAL A 34 7.75 -5.76 1.41
CA VAL A 34 7.64 -5.79 -0.06
C VAL A 34 8.33 -7.05 -0.58
N PRO A 35 7.62 -7.93 -1.31
CA PRO A 35 8.20 -9.06 -2.03
C PRO A 35 9.35 -8.65 -2.96
N ASN A 36 10.37 -9.49 -3.10
CA ASN A 36 11.58 -9.18 -3.89
C ASN A 36 11.33 -9.06 -5.40
N ASP A 37 10.22 -9.60 -5.87
CA ASP A 37 9.74 -9.56 -7.25
C ASP A 37 8.92 -8.29 -7.56
N ILE A 38 8.61 -7.49 -6.54
CA ILE A 38 7.96 -6.18 -6.69
C ILE A 38 9.03 -5.10 -6.61
N ASN A 39 9.06 -4.22 -7.60
CA ASN A 39 9.93 -3.06 -7.56
C ASN A 39 9.31 -1.96 -6.67
N PRO A 40 9.95 -1.54 -5.57
CA PRO A 40 9.38 -0.55 -4.66
C PRO A 40 9.04 0.79 -5.32
N THR A 41 9.73 1.18 -6.40
CA THR A 41 9.46 2.44 -7.11
C THR A 41 8.08 2.45 -7.77
N ASP A 42 7.50 1.27 -8.02
CA ASP A 42 6.17 1.16 -8.61
C ASP A 42 5.07 1.52 -7.60
N LEU A 43 5.43 1.59 -6.31
CA LEU A 43 4.55 1.93 -5.20
C LEU A 43 4.79 3.34 -4.65
N GLU A 44 5.76 4.07 -5.21
CA GLU A 44 6.07 5.45 -4.79
C GLU A 44 4.84 6.35 -4.87
N ASN A 45 4.76 7.32 -3.95
CA ASN A 45 3.69 8.32 -3.85
C ASN A 45 2.29 7.78 -3.55
N HIS A 46 2.16 6.48 -3.29
CA HIS A 46 0.90 5.92 -2.81
C HIS A 46 0.68 6.24 -1.34
N GLN A 47 -0.56 6.61 -1.01
CA GLN A 47 -1.00 6.81 0.36
C GLN A 47 -1.78 5.59 0.80
N ILE A 48 -1.41 5.03 1.96
CA ILE A 48 -2.13 3.90 2.57
C ILE A 48 -2.88 4.42 3.78
N THR A 49 -4.17 4.09 3.87
CA THR A 49 -5.01 4.41 5.00
C THR A 49 -4.91 3.34 6.08
N LEU A 50 -4.18 3.65 7.15
CA LEU A 50 -3.96 2.73 8.28
C LEU A 50 -5.22 2.38 9.07
N ASN A 51 -6.38 2.98 8.79
CA ASN A 51 -7.63 2.65 9.46
C ASN A 51 -8.26 1.34 8.98
N ASN A 52 -7.95 0.94 7.74
CA ASN A 52 -8.48 -0.28 7.14
C ASN A 52 -7.63 -1.50 7.52
N GLU A 53 -8.20 -2.70 7.38
CA GLU A 53 -7.45 -3.95 7.49
C GLU A 53 -6.68 -4.25 6.20
N SER A 54 -7.19 -3.79 5.06
CA SER A 54 -6.52 -3.93 3.77
C SER A 54 -6.90 -2.80 2.82
N GLU A 55 -6.02 -2.50 1.87
CA GLU A 55 -6.25 -1.55 0.78
C GLU A 55 -5.71 -2.11 -0.54
N ILE A 56 -6.32 -1.76 -1.68
CA ILE A 56 -5.81 -2.12 -3.01
C ILE A 56 -5.26 -0.85 -3.64
N LEU A 57 -4.01 -0.91 -4.09
CA LEU A 57 -3.31 0.14 -4.80
C LEU A 57 -3.10 -0.28 -6.26
N GLN A 58 -3.03 0.69 -7.17
CA GLN A 58 -2.61 0.45 -8.55
C GLN A 58 -1.20 1.01 -8.72
N GLY A 59 -0.20 0.16 -8.92
CA GLY A 59 1.17 0.60 -9.10
C GLY A 59 1.40 1.35 -10.42
N ASN A 60 2.55 2.02 -10.51
CA ASN A 60 2.98 2.76 -11.70
C ASN A 60 3.24 1.84 -12.92
N ASP A 61 3.41 0.54 -12.67
CA ASP A 61 3.52 -0.53 -13.66
C ASP A 61 2.16 -0.99 -14.21
N GLY A 62 1.05 -0.42 -13.70
CA GLY A 62 -0.31 -0.77 -14.06
C GLY A 62 -0.86 -2.02 -13.37
N LYS A 63 -0.06 -2.69 -12.52
CA LYS A 63 -0.52 -3.82 -11.72
C LYS A 63 -1.28 -3.36 -10.49
N TYR A 64 -2.01 -4.29 -9.87
CA TYR A 64 -2.68 -4.03 -8.61
C TYR A 64 -1.98 -4.75 -7.48
N TYR A 65 -1.95 -4.10 -6.32
CA TYR A 65 -1.27 -4.56 -5.13
C TYR A 65 -2.23 -4.48 -3.96
N LYS A 66 -2.34 -5.56 -3.20
CA LYS A 66 -3.06 -5.58 -1.94
C LYS A 66 -2.09 -5.28 -0.82
N CYS A 67 -2.44 -4.33 0.03
CA CYS A 67 -1.72 -3.93 1.23
C CYS A 67 -2.52 -4.40 2.45
N ASP A 68 -2.11 -5.50 3.06
CA ASP A 68 -2.71 -6.01 4.30
C ASP A 68 -2.03 -5.35 5.51
N ILE A 69 -2.83 -4.70 6.36
CA ILE A 69 -2.39 -3.91 7.51
C ILE A 69 -2.60 -4.73 8.78
N ASP A 70 -1.51 -5.09 9.43
CA ASP A 70 -1.51 -5.81 10.70
C ASP A 70 -1.10 -4.87 11.84
N LYS A 71 -2.06 -4.52 12.71
CA LYS A 71 -1.87 -3.66 13.89
C LYS A 71 -1.43 -4.46 15.10
N CYS A 72 -0.40 -5.30 14.94
CA CYS A 72 0.16 -6.08 16.03
C CYS A 72 1.38 -5.38 16.64
N TYR A 73 1.48 -5.43 17.96
CA TYR A 73 2.63 -4.88 18.68
C TYR A 73 3.83 -5.84 18.58
N MET A 74 4.85 -5.46 17.81
CA MET A 74 6.01 -6.33 17.53
C MET A 74 7.15 -6.10 18.52
N GLN A 75 7.11 -6.77 19.68
CA GLN A 75 8.12 -6.60 20.74
C GLN A 75 9.50 -7.18 20.40
N ASN A 76 9.54 -8.18 19.52
CA ASN A 76 10.77 -8.93 19.20
C ASN A 76 11.59 -8.30 18.07
N LEU A 77 11.14 -7.16 17.53
CA LEU A 77 11.82 -6.44 16.47
C LEU A 77 12.28 -5.08 16.97
N ARG A 78 13.52 -4.74 16.64
CA ARG A 78 14.17 -3.49 17.00
C ARG A 78 14.74 -2.83 15.76
N LEU A 79 14.45 -1.55 15.60
CA LEU A 79 15.10 -0.73 14.58
C LEU A 79 16.48 -0.32 15.11
N VAL A 80 17.50 -0.48 14.27
CA VAL A 80 18.87 -0.05 14.57
C VAL A 80 19.26 0.97 13.51
N LEU A 81 19.66 2.16 13.93
CA LEU A 81 20.05 3.25 13.05
C LEU A 81 21.47 3.73 13.37
N PRO A 82 22.21 4.24 12.37
CA PRO A 82 23.47 4.90 12.63
C PRO A 82 23.26 6.24 13.34
N ASP A 83 24.15 6.53 14.28
CA ASP A 83 24.37 7.86 14.80
C ASP A 83 25.00 8.76 13.73
N LYS A 84 24.54 10.01 13.63
CA LYS A 84 24.93 10.90 12.53
C LYS A 84 26.41 11.27 12.56
N GLU A 85 26.95 11.48 13.74
CA GLU A 85 28.31 11.97 13.99
C GLU A 85 29.32 10.84 14.09
N THR A 86 29.02 9.86 14.94
CA THR A 86 29.95 8.77 15.29
C THR A 86 29.86 7.58 14.33
N LYS A 87 28.80 7.52 13.52
CA LYS A 87 28.45 6.37 12.66
C LYS A 87 28.31 5.05 13.42
N GLN A 88 28.18 5.09 14.74
CA GLN A 88 27.91 3.90 15.54
C GLN A 88 26.43 3.52 15.43
N LEU A 89 26.15 2.22 15.37
CA LEU A 89 24.79 1.72 15.38
C LEU A 89 24.18 1.84 16.77
N LYS A 90 22.99 2.44 16.86
CA LYS A 90 22.20 2.59 18.08
C LYS A 90 20.83 1.94 17.91
N GLU A 91 20.40 1.23 18.94
CA GLU A 91 19.05 0.68 19.01
C GLU A 91 18.05 1.79 19.30
N VAL A 92 17.01 1.86 18.47
CA VAL A 92 15.85 2.72 18.71
C VAL A 92 14.96 2.02 19.73
N ASN A 93 14.84 2.60 20.92
CA ASN A 93 13.97 2.09 21.98
C ASN A 93 12.49 2.46 21.73
N LYS A 94 11.97 1.98 20.59
CA LYS A 94 10.60 2.17 20.15
C LYS A 94 10.16 0.93 19.39
N SER A 95 8.99 0.42 19.73
CA SER A 95 8.44 -0.76 19.06
C SER A 95 7.64 -0.35 17.83
N PHE A 96 7.61 -1.24 16.84
CA PHE A 96 6.74 -1.10 15.69
C PHE A 96 5.27 -1.18 16.13
N LYS A 97 4.45 -0.27 15.59
CA LYS A 97 2.99 -0.21 15.79
C LYS A 97 2.25 -1.34 15.07
N GLY A 98 2.86 -1.83 14.00
CA GLY A 98 2.31 -2.84 13.14
C GLY A 98 3.17 -3.05 11.90
N SER A 99 2.61 -3.77 10.95
CA SER A 99 3.24 -3.99 9.65
C SER A 99 2.24 -3.89 8.52
N ILE A 100 2.76 -3.63 7.33
CA ILE A 100 2.01 -3.65 6.08
C ILE A 100 2.66 -4.73 5.21
N GLN A 101 1.86 -5.68 4.75
CA GLN A 101 2.29 -6.72 3.82
C GLN A 101 1.74 -6.40 2.43
N ILE A 102 2.63 -6.28 1.46
CA ILE A 102 2.27 -6.00 0.08
C ILE A 102 2.30 -7.30 -0.71
N THR A 103 1.27 -7.55 -1.51
CA THR A 103 1.18 -8.70 -2.43
C THR A 103 0.57 -8.27 -3.75
N GLU A 104 1.03 -8.83 -4.86
CA GLU A 104 0.36 -8.66 -6.16
C GLU A 104 -1.09 -9.17 -6.06
N TYR A 105 -2.01 -8.44 -6.68
CA TYR A 105 -3.44 -8.69 -6.63
C TYR A 105 -4.01 -8.71 -8.05
N GLU A 106 -4.66 -9.82 -8.41
CA GLU A 106 -5.40 -9.90 -9.66
C GLU A 106 -6.85 -9.48 -9.43
N LEU A 107 -7.30 -8.45 -10.17
CA LEU A 107 -8.70 -8.07 -10.14
C LEU A 107 -9.56 -9.22 -10.68
N PRO A 108 -10.64 -9.62 -9.99
CA PRO A 108 -11.58 -10.56 -10.55
C PRO A 108 -12.18 -9.94 -11.83
N ILE A 109 -12.00 -10.64 -12.96
CA ILE A 109 -12.63 -10.26 -14.23
C ILE A 109 -14.14 -10.29 -13.99
N LYS A 110 -14.77 -9.11 -13.92
CA LYS A 110 -16.21 -9.02 -14.06
C LYS A 110 -16.50 -9.46 -15.49
N ILE A 111 -17.13 -10.63 -15.65
CA ILE A 111 -17.74 -11.02 -16.92
C ILE A 111 -18.79 -9.94 -17.20
N ALA A 112 -18.45 -9.01 -18.10
CA ALA A 112 -19.35 -7.97 -18.55
C ALA A 112 -20.42 -8.65 -19.40
N GLU A 113 -21.62 -8.82 -18.83
CA GLU A 113 -22.98 -8.73 -19.41
C GLU A 113 -23.25 -9.14 -20.89
N ASP A 114 -22.37 -9.87 -21.57
CA ASP A 114 -22.64 -10.49 -22.88
C ASP A 114 -23.35 -11.85 -22.75
N ASP A 115 -23.50 -12.36 -21.53
CA ASP A 115 -24.25 -13.60 -21.21
C ASP A 115 -25.78 -13.40 -21.09
N ILE A 116 -26.31 -12.20 -21.40
CA ILE A 116 -27.76 -11.99 -21.61
C ILE A 116 -28.03 -11.90 -23.12
N LYS A 117 -27.63 -12.94 -23.86
CA LYS A 117 -28.10 -13.25 -25.21
C LYS A 117 -28.69 -14.66 -25.24
N MET A 118 -29.70 -14.89 -24.41
CA MET A 118 -30.65 -15.99 -24.59
C MET A 118 -32.02 -15.50 -24.16
N GLU A 119 -32.74 -14.88 -25.10
CA GLU A 119 -34.21 -14.87 -25.24
C GLU A 119 -34.61 -13.77 -26.23
N LEU A 120 -34.22 -13.92 -27.50
CA LEU A 120 -34.87 -13.20 -28.61
C LEU A 120 -34.86 -14.10 -29.85
N GLU A 121 -35.67 -15.16 -29.81
CA GLU A 121 -36.33 -15.66 -31.01
C GLU A 121 -37.84 -15.76 -30.74
N GLU A 122 -38.56 -14.92 -31.51
CA GLU A 122 -39.90 -15.12 -32.05
C GLU A 122 -41.11 -15.21 -31.09
N ASP A 123 -41.84 -14.10 -30.96
CA ASP A 123 -43.13 -13.98 -31.67
C ASP A 123 -43.77 -12.58 -31.57
N GLY A 124 -44.20 -12.06 -32.73
CA GLY A 124 -45.49 -11.39 -32.89
C GLY A 124 -45.71 -9.96 -32.39
N ALA A 125 -45.52 -9.00 -33.30
CA ALA A 125 -46.42 -7.87 -33.59
C ALA A 125 -47.06 -7.06 -32.43
N ASN A 126 -46.68 -5.78 -32.29
CA ASN A 126 -47.51 -4.64 -32.75
C ASN A 126 -46.92 -3.26 -32.42
N GLN A 127 -47.31 -2.31 -33.27
CA GLN A 127 -46.92 -0.92 -33.39
C GLN A 127 -47.31 -0.04 -32.18
N ASN A 128 -46.44 0.90 -31.77
CA ASN A 128 -46.62 2.35 -32.01
C ASN A 128 -45.57 3.25 -31.31
N LEU A 129 -45.19 4.25 -32.11
CA LEU A 129 -44.47 5.52 -31.95
C LEU A 129 -44.23 6.19 -30.57
N ASP A 130 -43.07 6.88 -30.57
CA ASP A 130 -42.68 8.11 -29.86
C ASP A 130 -42.46 8.07 -28.33
N ASN A 131 -41.20 8.18 -27.89
CA ASN A 131 -40.66 9.47 -27.42
C ASN A 131 -39.23 9.39 -26.83
N ASN A 132 -38.42 10.35 -27.29
CA ASN A 132 -37.48 11.18 -26.54
C ASN A 132 -36.18 10.57 -25.96
N ILE A 133 -35.08 10.88 -26.65
CA ILE A 133 -33.70 10.79 -26.18
C ILE A 133 -33.48 11.89 -25.14
N GLN A 134 -33.25 11.52 -23.88
CA GLN A 134 -32.60 12.40 -22.93
C GLN A 134 -31.71 11.60 -21.98
N SER A 135 -30.44 11.52 -22.36
CA SER A 135 -29.33 11.02 -21.56
C SER A 135 -28.88 12.09 -20.56
N GLU A 136 -29.09 11.85 -19.26
CA GLU A 136 -28.31 12.47 -18.19
C GLU A 136 -27.95 11.43 -17.14
N PRO A 137 -26.66 11.27 -16.77
CA PRO A 137 -26.27 10.36 -15.72
C PRO A 137 -26.54 10.97 -14.34
N SER A 138 -27.19 10.15 -13.52
CA SER A 138 -27.44 10.39 -12.10
C SER A 138 -26.19 10.19 -11.24
N VAL A 139 -26.23 10.84 -10.07
CA VAL A 139 -25.42 10.64 -8.85
C VAL A 139 -24.09 11.42 -8.76
N LYS A 140 -24.19 12.69 -8.34
CA LYS A 140 -23.17 13.32 -7.49
C LYS A 140 -23.48 12.98 -6.02
N THR A 141 -22.81 11.97 -5.47
CA THR A 141 -22.69 11.83 -4.02
C THR A 141 -21.32 12.35 -3.61
N VAL A 142 -21.28 13.61 -3.17
CA VAL A 142 -20.13 14.18 -2.47
C VAL A 142 -20.32 13.89 -0.98
N LEU A 143 -19.68 12.84 -0.47
CA LEU A 143 -19.52 12.65 0.98
C LEU A 143 -18.18 13.25 1.41
N ARG A 144 -18.21 14.54 1.76
CA ARG A 144 -17.16 15.16 2.58
C ARG A 144 -17.35 14.67 4.01
N SER A 145 -16.55 13.69 4.42
CA SER A 145 -16.38 13.34 5.84
C SER A 145 -15.08 13.95 6.33
N THR A 146 -15.21 15.01 7.12
CA THR A 146 -14.12 15.71 7.78
C THR A 146 -13.72 14.95 9.05
N ARG A 147 -12.75 14.02 8.97
CA ARG A 147 -12.01 13.55 10.15
C ARG A 147 -10.55 13.32 9.77
N ARG A 148 -9.64 13.87 10.59
CA ARG A 148 -8.18 13.86 10.43
C ARG A 148 -7.66 12.48 9.99
N SER A 149 -7.29 12.34 8.72
CA SER A 149 -6.53 11.20 8.22
C SER A 149 -5.06 11.37 8.60
N GLN A 150 -4.49 10.40 9.31
CA GLN A 150 -3.03 10.27 9.42
C GLN A 150 -2.55 9.64 8.11
N LEU A 151 -1.84 10.43 7.31
CA LEU A 151 -1.32 10.07 6.01
C LEU A 151 0.15 9.68 6.17
N MET A 152 0.54 8.54 5.60
CA MET A 152 1.95 8.15 5.46
C MET A 152 2.28 8.10 3.97
N GLN A 153 3.32 8.83 3.57
CA GLN A 153 3.92 8.74 2.23
C GLN A 153 4.96 7.62 2.25
N ILE A 154 4.91 6.76 1.24
CA ILE A 154 5.99 5.81 0.94
C ILE A 154 7.00 6.57 0.07
N PHE A 155 8.24 6.66 0.54
CA PHE A 155 9.39 7.25 -0.15
C PHE A 155 10.14 6.20 -0.97
#